data_AF-A0A820N424-F1
#
_entry.id   AF-A0A820N424-F1
#
_cell.length_a   1.000
_cell.length_b   1.000
_cell.length_c   1.000
_cell.angle_alpha   90.00
_cell.angle_beta   90.00
_cell.angle_gamma   90.00
#
_symmetry.space_group_name_H-M   'P 1'
#
loop_
_entity.id
_entity.type
_entity.pdbx_description
1 polymer ?
#
loop_
_entity_poly.entity_id
_entity_poly.type
_entity_poly.pdbx_seq_one_letter_code
_entity_poly.pdbx_strand_id
1 'polypeptide(L)'
;LPLVPHPIETKISNDISFMIAAGPFLLANGNLSAFEELLKRAEEDLSIQSLVLIGPFIDERSSYVQNLQDKTYEQLFNELLEKIKSFRVKTILIPSLRDIHQV
;
A
#
# COMPACT_ATOMS: atom_id res chain seq x y z
N LEU A 1 -18.56 -53.66 -11.14
CA LEU A 1 -19.05 -52.27 -11.01
C LEU A 1 -17.91 -51.35 -11.42
N PRO A 2 -18.09 -50.42 -12.38
CA PRO A 2 -17.02 -49.51 -12.78
C PRO A 2 -16.76 -48.49 -11.66
N LEU A 3 -15.48 -48.21 -11.41
CA LEU A 3 -15.02 -47.21 -10.45
C LEU A 3 -15.43 -45.82 -10.95
N VAL A 4 -16.37 -45.19 -10.25
CA VAL A 4 -16.71 -43.78 -10.49
C VAL A 4 -15.53 -42.93 -10.02
N PRO A 5 -14.95 -42.05 -10.87
CA PRO A 5 -13.90 -41.15 -10.43
C PRO A 5 -14.46 -40.26 -9.32
N HIS A 6 -13.85 -40.30 -8.14
CA HIS A 6 -14.16 -39.31 -7.10
C HIS A 6 -13.70 -37.94 -7.62
N PRO A 7 -14.52 -36.88 -7.50
CA PRO A 7 -14.06 -35.54 -7.80
C PRO A 7 -12.85 -35.24 -6.92
N ILE A 8 -11.74 -34.85 -7.56
CA ILE A 8 -10.59 -34.30 -6.85
C ILE A 8 -11.09 -32.99 -6.26
N GLU A 9 -11.44 -32.99 -4.97
CA GLU A 9 -11.68 -31.76 -4.24
C GLU A 9 -10.37 -30.98 -4.23
N THR A 10 -10.22 -30.06 -5.17
CA THR A 10 -9.21 -29.01 -5.06
C THR A 10 -9.63 -28.18 -3.87
N LYS A 11 -9.04 -28.46 -2.70
CA LYS A 11 -9.06 -27.56 -1.54
C LYS A 11 -8.52 -26.21 -2.01
N ILE A 12 -9.41 -25.33 -2.45
CA ILE A 12 -9.13 -23.90 -2.50
C ILE A 12 -8.85 -23.54 -1.05
N SER A 13 -7.59 -23.30 -0.72
CA SER A 13 -7.24 -22.71 0.56
C SER A 13 -7.98 -21.37 0.63
N ASN A 14 -8.96 -21.27 1.52
CA ASN A 14 -9.77 -20.07 1.75
C ASN A 14 -9.04 -19.05 2.63
N ASP A 15 -7.74 -19.21 2.84
CA ASP A 15 -6.98 -18.32 3.69
C ASP A 15 -6.76 -16.99 2.95
N ILE A 16 -7.48 -15.96 3.37
CA ILE A 16 -7.31 -14.60 2.88
C ILE A 16 -6.18 -13.94 3.68
N SER A 17 -5.11 -13.54 3.00
CA SER A 17 -3.96 -12.88 3.62
C SER A 17 -3.86 -11.43 3.17
N PHE A 18 -3.71 -10.54 4.14
CA PHE A 18 -3.57 -9.10 3.96
C PHE A 18 -2.28 -8.61 4.60
N MET A 19 -1.60 -7.68 3.93
CA MET A 19 -0.64 -6.79 4.59
C MET A 19 -1.32 -5.49 4.93
N ILE A 20 -1.13 -4.98 6.15
CA ILE A 20 -1.68 -3.69 6.57
C ILE A 20 -0.52 -2.81 7.02
N ALA A 21 -0.45 -1.60 6.49
CA ALA A 21 0.50 -0.59 6.90
C ALA A 21 -0.21 0.76 7.10
N ALA A 22 0.27 1.53 8.06
CA ALA A 22 -0.22 2.87 8.35
C ALA A 22 0.92 3.88 8.25
N GLY A 23 0.61 5.05 7.69
CA GLY A 23 1.56 6.14 7.50
C GLY A 23 2.05 6.77 8.81
N PRO A 24 3.04 7.67 8.73
CA PRO A 24 3.50 8.35 7.52
C PRO A 24 4.39 7.49 6.61
N PHE A 25 4.14 7.56 5.30
CA PHE A 25 4.93 6.83 4.29
C PHE A 25 6.10 7.64 3.73
N LEU A 26 6.13 8.95 4.03
CA LEU A 26 7.21 9.86 3.68
C LEU A 26 8.13 10.04 4.89
N LEU A 27 9.44 9.84 4.72
CA LEU A 27 10.42 10.13 5.76
C LEU A 27 10.52 11.64 6.02
N ALA A 28 11.08 12.02 7.17
CA ALA A 28 11.22 13.41 7.59
C ALA A 28 12.07 14.29 6.65
N ASN A 29 12.77 13.69 5.69
CA ASN A 29 13.56 14.36 4.64
C ASN A 29 12.88 14.33 3.26
N GLY A 30 11.63 13.87 3.16
CA GLY A 30 10.91 13.74 1.89
C GLY A 30 11.25 12.47 1.09
N ASN A 31 12.02 11.55 1.65
CA ASN A 31 12.38 10.30 0.95
C ASN A 31 11.28 9.23 1.12
N LEU A 32 11.02 8.47 0.06
CA LEU A 32 10.03 7.39 0.00
C LEU A 32 10.65 5.99 0.14
N SER A 33 11.93 5.87 0.51
CA SER A 33 12.64 4.59 0.55
C SER A 33 11.97 3.55 1.45
N ALA A 34 11.47 3.96 2.62
CA ALA A 34 10.73 3.07 3.52
C ALA A 34 9.42 2.58 2.91
N PHE A 35 8.76 3.43 2.12
CA PHE A 35 7.55 3.06 1.39
C PHE A 35 7.86 2.12 0.22
N GLU A 36 8.94 2.36 -0.52
CA GLU A 36 9.41 1.47 -1.58
C GLU A 36 9.80 0.08 -1.05
N GLU A 37 10.46 0.04 0.11
CA GLU A 37 10.80 -1.22 0.78
C GLU A 37 9.56 -1.98 1.24
N LEU A 38 8.55 -1.28 1.77
CA LEU A 38 7.24 -1.85 2.10
C LEU A 38 6.57 -2.47 0.87
N LEU A 39 6.50 -1.74 -0.25
CA LEU A 39 5.93 -2.25 -1.49
C LEU A 39 6.69 -3.48 -1.98
N LYS A 40 8.03 -3.43 -1.99
CA LYS A 40 8.87 -4.56 -2.36
C LYS A 40 8.58 -5.79 -1.49
N ARG A 41 8.49 -5.61 -0.17
CA ARG A 41 8.20 -6.71 0.76
C ARG A 41 6.83 -7.32 0.51
N ALA A 42 5.83 -6.50 0.21
CA ALA A 42 4.49 -6.94 -0.14
C ALA A 42 4.44 -7.67 -1.49
N GLU A 43 5.32 -7.33 -2.44
CA GLU A 43 5.43 -8.01 -3.73
C GLU A 43 6.14 -9.36 -3.64
N GLU A 44 7.18 -9.45 -2.80
CA GLU A 44 7.99 -10.66 -2.63
C GLU A 44 7.25 -11.78 -1.89
N ASP A 45 6.28 -11.43 -1.04
CA ASP A 45 5.46 -12.40 -0.32
C ASP A 45 4.23 -12.79 -1.13
N LEU A 46 4.37 -13.88 -1.89
CA LEU A 46 3.32 -14.43 -2.75
C LEU A 46 2.06 -14.89 -2.00
N SER A 47 2.10 -14.99 -0.66
CA SER A 47 0.90 -15.32 0.12
C SER A 47 -0.06 -14.14 0.24
N ILE A 48 0.43 -12.91 0.05
CA ILE A 48 -0.31 -11.68 0.28
C ILE A 48 -1.20 -11.39 -0.92
N GLN A 49 -2.51 -11.37 -0.69
CA GLN A 49 -3.50 -11.14 -1.75
C GLN A 49 -3.85 -9.67 -1.89
N SER A 50 -3.69 -8.87 -0.83
CA SER A 50 -3.98 -7.45 -0.84
C SER A 50 -3.14 -6.68 0.17
N LEU A 51 -2.76 -5.46 -0.21
CA LEU A 51 -2.10 -4.48 0.65
C LEU A 51 -3.11 -3.41 1.05
N VAL A 52 -3.24 -3.13 2.34
CA VAL A 52 -4.06 -2.05 2.88
C VAL A 52 -3.14 -0.96 3.39
N LEU A 53 -3.24 0.22 2.81
CA LEU A 53 -2.48 1.39 3.20
C LEU A 53 -3.41 2.41 3.87
N ILE A 54 -3.12 2.75 5.11
CA ILE A 54 -3.87 3.72 5.90
C ILE A 54 -3.04 4.99 6.00
N GLY A 55 -3.65 6.15 5.78
CA GLY A 55 -2.97 7.45 5.91
C GLY A 55 -2.42 7.72 7.32
N PRO A 56 -1.62 8.78 7.48
CA PRO A 56 -1.41 9.84 6.49
C PRO A 56 -0.44 9.44 5.38
N PHE A 57 -0.85 9.67 4.13
CA PHE A 57 0.00 9.59 2.95
C PHE A 57 0.88 10.83 2.86
N ILE A 58 0.27 12.01 2.97
CA ILE A 58 0.98 13.30 3.13
C ILE A 58 0.60 13.88 4.48
N ASP A 59 1.53 13.77 5.43
CA ASP A 59 1.29 14.09 6.83
C ASP A 59 1.48 15.59 7.11
N GLU A 60 0.41 16.27 7.50
CA GLU A 60 0.42 17.69 7.92
C GLU A 60 1.45 18.01 9.02
N ARG A 61 1.83 16.99 9.82
CA ARG A 61 2.76 17.13 10.96
C ARG A 61 4.22 16.94 10.57
N SER A 62 4.50 16.52 9.33
CA SER A 62 5.87 16.34 8.86
C SER A 62 6.56 17.69 8.67
N SER A 63 7.73 17.86 9.28
CA SER A 63 8.54 19.08 9.10
C SER A 63 8.93 19.30 7.63
N TYR A 64 9.13 18.23 6.85
CA TYR A 64 9.37 18.34 5.42
C TYR A 64 8.16 18.90 4.68
N VAL A 65 6.97 18.38 4.98
CA VAL A 65 5.70 18.82 4.36
C VAL A 65 5.40 20.27 4.72
N GLN A 66 5.63 20.68 5.96
CA GLN A 66 5.42 22.07 6.41
C GLN A 66 6.38 23.08 5.77
N ASN A 67 7.55 22.64 5.32
CA ASN A 67 8.58 23.49 4.70
C ASN A 67 8.71 23.25 3.19
N LEU A 68 7.68 22.66 2.55
CA LEU A 68 7.68 22.33 1.14
C LEU A 68 7.66 23.62 0.29
N GLN A 69 8.68 23.82 -0.56
CA GLN A 69 8.78 24.99 -1.43
C GLN A 69 8.61 24.65 -2.92
N ASP A 70 9.11 23.49 -3.34
CA ASP A 70 9.24 23.15 -4.77
C ASP A 70 8.06 22.32 -5.32
N LYS A 71 7.16 21.86 -4.46
CA LYS A 71 6.04 20.98 -4.82
C LYS A 71 4.77 21.35 -4.06
N THR A 72 3.61 20.95 -4.59
CA THR A 72 2.34 20.94 -3.87
C THR A 72 2.14 19.62 -3.12
N TYR A 73 1.26 19.61 -2.12
CA TYR A 73 0.87 18.37 -1.43
C TYR A 73 0.28 17.34 -2.39
N GLU A 74 -0.51 17.81 -3.37
CA GLU A 74 -1.08 16.99 -4.43
C GLU A 74 0.01 16.35 -5.32
N GLN A 75 1.08 17.08 -5.64
CA GLN A 75 2.20 16.52 -6.40
C GLN A 75 2.92 15.43 -5.62
N LEU A 76 3.16 15.62 -4.31
CA LEU A 76 3.74 14.57 -3.47
C LEU A 76 2.83 13.34 -3.36
N PHE A 77 1.52 13.55 -3.23
CA PHE A 77 0.57 12.44 -3.18
C PHE A 77 0.55 11.67 -4.50
N ASN A 78 0.58 12.38 -5.64
CA ASN A 78 0.67 11.75 -6.96
C ASN A 78 1.96 10.94 -7.14
N GLU A 79 3.11 11.40 -6.62
CA GLU A 79 4.35 10.61 -6.63
C GLU A 79 4.21 9.28 -5.86
N LEU A 80 3.50 9.30 -4.74
CA LEU A 80 3.19 8.10 -3.97
C LEU A 80 2.22 7.18 -4.74
N LEU A 81 1.18 7.75 -5.37
CA LEU A 81 0.22 7.01 -6.19
C LEU A 81 0.88 6.36 -7.40
N GLU A 82 1.83 7.01 -8.08
CA GLU A 82 2.54 6.40 -9.22
C GLU A 82 3.30 5.14 -8.81
N LYS A 83 3.91 5.13 -7.62
CA LYS A 83 4.56 3.91 -7.07
C LYS A 83 3.54 2.79 -6.82
N ILE A 84 2.35 3.13 -6.30
CA ILE A 84 1.27 2.16 -6.09
C ILE A 84 0.70 1.67 -7.41
N LYS A 85 0.56 2.52 -8.43
CA LYS A 85 0.07 2.11 -9.76
C LYS A 85 1.04 1.13 -10.44
N SER A 86 2.34 1.27 -10.19
CA SER A 86 3.34 0.32 -10.67
C SER A 86 3.38 -1.01 -9.89
N PHE A 87 2.70 -1.08 -8.74
CA PHE A 87 2.74 -2.21 -7.83
C PHE A 87 1.65 -3.24 -8.18
N ARG A 88 2.04 -4.54 -8.17
CA ARG A 88 1.21 -5.62 -8.74
C ARG A 88 0.12 -6.14 -7.81
N VAL A 89 0.28 -6.00 -6.50
CA VAL A 89 -0.69 -6.53 -5.53
C VAL A 89 -1.85 -5.55 -5.39
N LYS A 90 -3.08 -6.08 -5.32
CA LYS A 90 -4.28 -5.27 -5.12
C LYS A 90 -4.11 -4.40 -3.88
N THR A 91 -4.19 -3.09 -4.08
CA THR A 91 -3.96 -2.12 -3.01
C THR A 91 -5.25 -1.39 -2.66
N ILE A 92 -5.55 -1.30 -1.37
CA ILE A 92 -6.69 -0.56 -0.80
C ILE A 92 -6.13 0.65 -0.07
N LEU A 93 -6.59 1.84 -0.44
CA LEU A 93 -6.19 3.09 0.20
C LEU A 93 -7.28 3.56 1.16
N ILE A 94 -6.91 3.81 2.40
CA ILE A 94 -7.79 4.33 3.44
C ILE A 94 -7.26 5.72 3.85
N PRO A 95 -7.99 6.81 3.56
CA PRO A 95 -7.57 8.14 3.95
C PRO A 95 -7.62 8.31 5.46
N SER A 96 -6.88 9.30 5.96
CA SER A 96 -6.84 9.71 7.36
C SER A 96 -7.16 11.19 7.50
N LEU A 97 -7.58 11.61 8.70
CA LEU A 97 -7.82 13.04 9.01
C LEU A 97 -6.55 13.91 8.92
N ARG A 98 -5.37 13.29 8.80
CA ARG A 98 -4.07 13.98 8.72
C ARG A 98 -3.56 14.11 7.28
N ASP A 99 -4.32 13.64 6.30
CA ASP A 99 -3.99 13.77 4.88
C ASP A 99 -4.23 15.20 4.40
N ILE A 100 -3.16 16.01 4.43
CA ILE A 100 -3.25 17.44 4.12
C ILE A 100 -3.70 17.76 2.69
N HIS A 101 -3.54 16.82 1.77
CA HIS A 101 -3.97 16.96 0.38
C HIS A 101 -5.48 16.73 0.20
N GLN A 102 -6.19 16.24 1.22
CA GLN A 102 -7.65 16.06 1.20
C GLN A 102 -8.42 17.23 1.82
N VAL A 103 -7.69 18.25 2.32
CA VAL A 103 -8.25 19.45 2.98
C VAL A 103 -8.36 20.60 1.99
#